data_AF-A0AAW1B0C0-F1
#
_entry.id   AF-A0AAW1B0C0-F1
#
_cell.length_a   1.000
_cell.length_b   1.000
_cell.length_c   1.000
_cell.angle_alpha   90.00
_cell.angle_beta   90.00
_cell.angle_gamma   90.00
#
_symmetry.space_group_name_H-M   'P 1'
#
loop_
_entity.id
_entity.type
_entity.pdbx_description
1 polymer ?
#
loop_
_entity_poly.entity_id
_entity_poly.type
_entity_poly.pdbx_seq_one_letter_code
_entity_poly.pdbx_strand_id
1 'polypeptide(L)'
;MEKSKADLEIAGDPEGESNQDLLPEEPATRPTWGSKAQYILAQVGFSVGLGNVWRFPYLCHQNGGGSFLLLYLLLLLIIGIPLFFLELAAGQIIRQGSIGVWKHISPRLVGIGFASCVVSAVSLFF
;
A
#
# COMPACT_ATOMS: atom_id res chain seq x y z
N MET A 1 41.68 -11.07 -55.13
CA MET A 1 42.14 -9.68 -55.14
C MET A 1 41.01 -8.83 -55.71
N GLU A 2 40.05 -8.41 -54.90
CA GLU A 2 40.26 -7.33 -53.93
C GLU A 2 40.49 -6.01 -54.66
N LYS A 3 39.41 -5.42 -55.17
CA LYS A 3 39.12 -3.99 -54.96
C LYS A 3 37.81 -3.63 -55.63
N SER A 4 37.12 -2.70 -54.98
CA SER A 4 35.87 -2.08 -55.41
C SER A 4 34.60 -2.91 -55.17
N LYS A 5 34.55 -3.49 -53.96
CA LYS A 5 33.31 -3.78 -53.23
C LYS A 5 32.93 -2.58 -52.32
N ALA A 6 33.33 -1.34 -52.66
CA ALA A 6 33.37 -0.24 -51.70
C ALA A 6 32.63 1.06 -52.08
N ASP A 7 32.29 1.32 -53.35
CA ASP A 7 31.96 2.71 -53.73
C ASP A 7 30.63 2.91 -54.48
N LEU A 8 29.72 1.93 -54.54
CA LEU A 8 28.47 2.11 -55.30
C LEU A 8 27.24 1.45 -54.66
N GLU A 9 27.08 1.61 -53.35
CA GLU A 9 25.79 1.39 -52.65
C GLU A 9 25.51 2.56 -51.68
N ILE A 10 25.96 3.77 -52.03
CA ILE A 10 25.60 5.00 -51.33
C ILE A 10 24.27 5.53 -51.88
N ALA A 11 23.38 5.82 -50.93
CA ALA A 11 22.08 6.49 -51.04
C ALA A 11 20.87 5.56 -51.27
N GLY A 12 20.82 4.47 -50.50
CA GLY A 12 19.55 3.97 -49.99
C GLY A 12 18.95 5.00 -49.02
N ASP A 13 17.66 5.23 -49.20
CA ASP A 13 16.76 6.08 -48.45
C ASP A 13 16.86 5.90 -46.91
N PRO A 14 16.95 6.98 -46.09
CA PRO A 14 16.86 6.86 -44.64
C PRO A 14 15.38 6.81 -44.22
N GLU A 15 14.71 5.71 -44.57
CA GLU A 15 13.38 5.40 -44.08
C GLU A 15 13.48 4.88 -42.63
N GLY A 16 13.24 5.80 -41.69
CA GLY A 16 12.58 5.54 -40.42
C GLY A 16 13.09 4.38 -39.57
N GLU A 17 14.25 4.53 -38.94
CA GLU A 17 14.51 3.82 -37.69
C GLU A 17 13.47 4.27 -36.65
N SER A 18 12.60 3.33 -36.31
CA SER A 18 11.53 3.43 -35.33
C SER A 18 12.04 4.02 -34.02
N ASN A 19 11.63 5.27 -33.75
CA ASN A 19 11.62 5.85 -32.42
C ASN A 19 10.62 5.06 -31.55
N GLN A 20 11.00 3.87 -31.10
CA GLN A 20 10.18 3.01 -30.25
C GLN A 20 10.61 3.03 -28.77
N ASP A 21 11.40 4.02 -28.35
CA ASP A 21 11.82 4.19 -26.94
C ASP A 21 11.24 5.45 -26.26
N LEU A 22 10.23 6.10 -26.85
CA LEU A 22 9.54 7.26 -26.25
C LEU A 22 8.02 7.13 -26.29
N LEU A 23 7.48 5.92 -26.10
CA LEU A 23 6.10 5.81 -25.66
C LEU A 23 6.09 6.21 -24.17
N PRO A 24 5.36 7.28 -23.77
CA PRO A 24 5.13 7.54 -22.36
C PRO A 24 4.56 6.25 -21.76
N GLU A 25 5.12 5.76 -20.64
CA GLU A 25 4.45 4.71 -19.88
C GLU A 25 3.00 5.17 -19.68
N GLU A 26 2.05 4.46 -20.30
CA GLU A 26 0.64 4.54 -19.96
C GLU A 26 0.55 4.53 -18.44
N PRO A 27 -0.13 5.50 -17.80
CA PRO A 27 -0.09 5.65 -16.35
C PRO A 27 -0.46 4.30 -15.73
N ALA A 28 0.54 3.63 -15.13
CA ALA A 28 0.46 2.24 -14.72
C ALA A 28 -0.87 2.02 -13.99
N THR A 29 -1.76 1.27 -14.63
CA THR A 29 -3.11 1.05 -14.10
C THR A 29 -2.96 0.44 -12.72
N ARG A 30 -3.53 1.06 -11.68
CA ARG A 30 -3.30 0.64 -10.28
C ARG A 30 -3.52 -0.87 -10.13
N PRO A 31 -2.61 -1.60 -9.47
CA PRO A 31 -2.77 -3.03 -9.26
C PRO A 31 -4.06 -3.29 -8.48
N THR A 32 -4.93 -4.12 -9.03
CA THR A 32 -6.18 -4.56 -8.41
C THR A 32 -6.02 -5.94 -7.81
N TRP A 33 -6.71 -6.22 -6.70
CA TRP A 33 -6.75 -7.55 -6.11
C TRP A 33 -7.45 -8.54 -7.04
N GLY A 34 -6.91 -9.76 -7.18
CA GLY A 34 -7.50 -10.81 -8.02
C GLY A 34 -8.83 -11.36 -7.48
N SER A 35 -9.08 -11.20 -6.18
CA SER A 35 -10.37 -11.54 -5.55
C SER A 35 -10.62 -10.71 -4.29
N LYS A 36 -11.90 -10.45 -3.98
CA LYS A 36 -12.32 -9.82 -2.72
C LYS A 36 -11.87 -10.64 -1.51
N ALA A 37 -11.83 -11.96 -1.62
CA ALA A 37 -11.36 -12.83 -0.55
C ALA A 37 -9.87 -12.60 -0.25
N GLN A 38 -9.03 -12.40 -1.28
CA GLN A 38 -7.61 -12.09 -1.10
C GLN A 38 -7.43 -10.75 -0.39
N TYR A 39 -8.23 -9.75 -0.74
CA TYR A 39 -8.21 -8.45 -0.09
C TYR A 39 -8.56 -8.54 1.41
N ILE A 40 -9.66 -9.23 1.75
CA ILE A 40 -10.07 -9.40 3.15
C ILE A 40 -9.04 -10.23 3.93
N LEU A 41 -8.50 -11.29 3.33
CA LEU A 41 -7.49 -12.13 3.97
C LEU A 41 -6.20 -11.35 4.25
N ALA A 42 -5.73 -10.53 3.31
CA ALA A 42 -4.58 -9.66 3.50
C ALA A 42 -4.82 -8.65 4.64
N GLN A 43 -6.01 -8.05 4.69
CA GLN A 43 -6.37 -7.09 5.73
C GLN A 43 -6.45 -7.75 7.13
N VAL A 44 -7.06 -8.93 7.23
CA VAL A 44 -7.13 -9.68 8.50
C VAL A 44 -5.75 -10.13 8.93
N GLY A 45 -4.91 -10.61 8.00
CA GLY A 45 -3.53 -10.99 8.28
C GLY A 45 -2.67 -9.83 8.78
N PHE A 46 -2.91 -8.61 8.28
CA PHE A 46 -2.25 -7.40 8.77
C PHE A 46 -2.77 -6.97 10.15
N SER A 47 -4.08 -7.03 10.39
CA SER A 47 -4.67 -6.62 11.68
C SER A 47 -4.44 -7.61 12.83
N VAL A 48 -4.37 -8.91 12.56
CA VAL A 48 -4.17 -9.94 13.59
C VAL A 48 -2.67 -10.23 13.74
N GLY A 49 -1.96 -9.39 14.49
CA GLY A 49 -0.55 -9.63 14.81
C GLY A 49 -0.37 -10.75 15.86
N LEU A 50 0.62 -11.64 15.66
CA LEU A 50 1.00 -12.66 16.66
C LEU A 50 1.25 -12.05 18.05
N GLY A 51 1.78 -10.81 18.10
CA GLY A 51 2.00 -10.07 19.34
C GLY A 51 0.71 -9.74 20.10
N ASN A 52 -0.43 -9.59 19.42
CA ASN A 52 -1.70 -9.35 20.09
C ASN A 52 -2.23 -10.64 20.75
N VAL A 53 -2.05 -11.79 20.08
CA VAL A 53 -2.53 -13.10 20.57
C VAL A 53 -1.77 -13.60 21.80
N TRP A 54 -0.45 -13.37 21.89
CA TRP A 54 0.34 -13.85 23.05
C TRP A 54 0.33 -12.90 24.25
N ARG A 55 0.12 -11.60 24.00
CA ARG A 55 0.17 -10.55 25.03
C ARG A 55 -1.18 -10.39 25.72
N PHE A 56 -2.24 -10.66 24.98
CA PHE A 56 -3.61 -10.65 25.49
C PHE A 56 -3.83 -11.62 26.67
N PRO A 57 -3.38 -12.89 26.65
CA PRO A 57 -3.43 -13.79 27.80
C PRO A 57 -2.73 -13.23 29.04
N TYR A 58 -1.56 -12.63 28.85
CA TYR A 58 -0.77 -12.07 29.94
C TYR A 58 -1.46 -10.86 30.58
N LEU A 59 -1.98 -9.91 29.78
CA LEU A 59 -2.70 -8.75 30.31
C LEU A 59 -4.03 -9.13 30.96
N CYS A 60 -4.76 -10.10 30.40
CA CYS A 60 -6.01 -10.58 31.00
C CYS A 60 -5.74 -11.18 32.39
N HIS A 61 -4.67 -11.98 32.53
CA HIS A 61 -4.37 -12.61 33.82
C HIS A 61 -4.02 -11.58 34.91
N GLN A 62 -3.29 -10.51 34.60
CA GLN A 62 -2.94 -9.47 35.58
C GLN A 62 -4.09 -8.52 35.94
N ASN A 63 -5.00 -8.22 35.01
CA ASN A 63 -6.01 -7.17 35.20
C ASN A 63 -7.40 -7.71 35.58
N GLY A 64 -7.46 -8.85 36.28
CA GLY A 64 -8.73 -9.41 36.78
C GLY A 64 -9.47 -10.35 35.83
N GLY A 65 -8.75 -10.97 34.88
CA GLY A 65 -9.25 -12.09 34.07
C GLY A 65 -10.41 -11.70 33.13
N GLY A 66 -11.58 -12.27 33.38
CA GLY A 66 -12.75 -12.18 32.51
C GLY A 66 -13.38 -10.78 32.41
N SER A 67 -13.28 -9.95 33.45
CA SER A 67 -13.85 -8.59 33.42
C SER A 67 -13.08 -7.68 32.46
N PHE A 68 -11.75 -7.83 32.39
CA PHE A 68 -10.91 -7.14 31.42
C PHE A 68 -11.21 -7.61 29.99
N LEU A 69 -11.44 -8.91 29.80
CA LEU A 69 -11.82 -9.49 28.51
C LEU A 69 -13.15 -8.92 27.99
N LEU A 70 -14.15 -8.80 28.88
CA LEU A 70 -15.46 -8.26 28.53
C LEU A 70 -15.37 -6.78 28.16
N LEU A 71 -14.62 -6.00 28.94
CA LEU A 71 -14.39 -4.58 28.64
C LEU A 71 -13.62 -4.41 27.32
N TYR A 72 -12.61 -5.26 27.07
CA TYR A 72 -11.86 -5.27 25.82
C TYR A 72 -12.76 -5.54 24.61
N LEU A 73 -13.64 -6.55 24.68
CA LEU A 73 -14.59 -6.84 23.62
C LEU A 73 -15.59 -5.69 23.42
N LEU A 74 -16.05 -5.06 24.49
CA LEU A 74 -16.96 -3.92 24.39
C LEU A 74 -16.30 -2.73 23.70
N LEU A 75 -15.07 -2.36 24.09
CA LEU A 75 -14.31 -1.31 23.42
C LEU A 75 -13.98 -1.67 21.97
N LEU A 76 -13.66 -2.94 21.70
CA LEU A 76 -13.40 -3.42 20.35
C LEU A 76 -14.64 -3.30 19.46
N LEU A 77 -15.83 -3.61 19.98
CA LEU A 77 -17.09 -3.47 19.25
C LEU A 77 -17.48 -1.99 19.03
N ILE A 78 -17.35 -1.15 20.07
CA ILE A 78 -17.80 0.25 20.03
C ILE A 78 -16.81 1.16 19.30
N ILE A 79 -15.51 0.90 19.41
CA ILE A 79 -14.47 1.78 18.84
C ILE A 79 -13.72 1.05 17.73
N GLY A 80 -13.31 -0.20 17.96
CA GLY A 80 -12.50 -0.96 17.00
C GLY A 80 -13.20 -1.19 15.66
N ILE A 81 -14.40 -1.76 15.67
CA ILE A 81 -15.17 -2.03 14.44
C ILE A 81 -15.47 -0.75 13.65
N PRO A 82 -16.04 0.32 14.22
CA PRO A 82 -16.36 1.51 13.43
C PRO A 82 -15.11 2.22 12.92
N LEU A 83 -14.01 2.24 13.70
CA LEU A 83 -12.75 2.84 13.26
C LEU A 83 -12.12 2.04 12.11
N PHE A 84 -12.13 0.70 12.19
CA PHE A 84 -11.68 -0.17 11.11
C PHE A 84 -12.53 -0.02 9.85
N PHE A 85 -13.86 0.07 9.99
CA PHE A 85 -14.76 0.30 8.86
C PHE A 85 -14.52 1.67 8.21
N LEU A 86 -14.31 2.73 9.00
CA LEU A 86 -14.01 4.07 8.50
C LEU A 86 -12.71 4.08 7.71
N GLU A 87 -11.65 3.45 8.24
CA GLU A 87 -10.36 3.35 7.57
C GLU A 87 -10.47 2.62 6.22
N LEU A 88 -11.19 1.50 6.20
CA LEU A 88 -11.47 0.75 4.97
C LEU A 88 -12.27 1.59 3.97
N ALA A 89 -13.35 2.23 4.40
CA ALA A 89 -14.19 3.06 3.55
C ALA A 89 -13.41 4.25 2.97
N ALA A 90 -12.62 4.95 3.80
CA ALA A 90 -11.76 6.04 3.38
C ALA A 90 -10.70 5.58 2.38
N GLY A 91 -10.06 4.44 2.61
CA GLY A 91 -9.10 3.83 1.69
C GLY A 91 -9.70 3.48 0.33
N GLN A 92 -10.93 2.96 0.31
CA GLN A 92 -11.65 2.63 -0.92
C GLN A 92 -12.15 3.87 -1.69
N ILE A 93 -12.57 4.94 -1.00
CA ILE A 93 -13.06 6.17 -1.64
C ILE A 93 -11.91 6.97 -2.25
N ILE A 94 -10.82 7.15 -1.48
CA ILE A 94 -9.77 8.09 -1.84
C ILE A 94 -8.78 7.45 -2.82
N ARG A 95 -8.66 6.11 -2.82
CA ARG A 95 -7.84 5.32 -3.76
C ARG A 95 -6.41 5.87 -3.95
N GLN A 96 -5.85 6.52 -2.94
CA GLN A 96 -4.50 7.08 -2.92
C GLN A 96 -3.70 6.51 -1.74
N GLY A 97 -2.37 6.60 -1.79
CA GLY A 97 -1.51 6.18 -0.68
C GLY A 97 -1.63 7.10 0.53
N SER A 98 -1.09 6.68 1.67
CA SER A 98 -1.21 7.38 2.97
C SER A 98 -0.96 8.90 2.87
N ILE A 99 0.12 9.35 2.23
CA ILE A 99 0.40 10.79 2.02
C ILE A 99 -0.59 11.48 1.05
N GLY A 100 -1.03 10.79 0.00
CA GLY A 100 -1.95 11.36 -1.00
C GLY A 100 -3.35 11.60 -0.42
N VAL A 101 -3.80 10.70 0.46
CA VAL A 101 -5.10 10.81 1.14
C VAL A 101 -5.21 12.10 1.95
N TRP A 102 -4.20 12.39 2.78
CA TRP A 102 -4.21 13.59 3.61
C TRP A 102 -4.07 14.87 2.79
N LYS A 103 -3.34 14.82 1.67
CA LYS A 103 -3.24 15.97 0.75
C LYS A 103 -4.58 16.28 0.07
N HIS A 104 -5.40 15.26 -0.22
CA HIS A 104 -6.71 15.43 -0.84
C HIS A 104 -7.78 15.93 0.15
N ILE A 105 -7.71 15.55 1.43
CA ILE A 105 -8.70 15.99 2.44
C ILE A 105 -8.42 17.43 2.93
N SER A 106 -7.16 17.75 3.22
CA SER A 106 -6.72 19.08 3.65
C SER A 106 -5.19 19.16 3.74
N PRO A 107 -4.55 20.17 3.14
CA PRO A 107 -3.09 20.32 3.20
C PRO A 107 -2.53 20.50 4.62
N ARG A 108 -3.37 20.83 5.62
CA ARG A 108 -2.95 20.94 7.03
C ARG A 108 -2.86 19.59 7.76
N LEU A 109 -3.53 18.55 7.25
CA LEU A 109 -3.56 17.22 7.87
C LEU A 109 -2.50 16.26 7.31
N VAL A 110 -1.65 16.75 6.38
CA VAL A 110 -0.53 15.98 5.79
C VAL A 110 0.42 15.43 6.86
N GLY A 111 0.52 16.09 8.02
CA GLY A 111 1.31 15.63 9.16
C GLY A 111 0.92 14.23 9.67
N ILE A 112 -0.34 13.82 9.52
CA ILE A 112 -0.80 12.48 9.96
C ILE A 112 -0.22 11.40 9.03
N GLY A 113 -0.17 11.67 7.72
CA GLY A 113 0.48 10.78 6.75
C GLY A 113 1.98 10.64 7.02
N PHE A 114 2.66 11.75 7.35
CA PHE A 114 4.08 11.73 7.70
C PHE A 114 4.34 10.94 9.00
N ALA A 115 3.51 11.14 10.03
CA ALA A 115 3.59 10.39 11.28
C ALA A 115 3.43 8.89 11.05
N SER A 116 2.48 8.48 10.21
CA SER A 116 2.30 7.07 9.83
C SER A 116 3.56 6.48 9.18
N CYS A 117 4.20 7.21 8.26
CA CYS A 117 5.45 6.75 7.64
C CYS A 117 6.61 6.64 8.62
N VAL A 118 6.74 7.58 9.56
CA VAL A 118 7.78 7.52 10.61
C VAL A 118 7.57 6.31 11.51
N VAL A 119 6.33 6.06 11.95
CA VAL A 119 6.02 4.88 12.77
C VAL A 119 6.38 3.59 12.02
N SER A 120 6.00 3.48 10.75
CA SER A 120 6.37 2.31 9.93
C SER A 120 7.89 2.16 9.78
N ALA A 121 8.63 3.25 9.59
CA ALA A 121 10.08 3.21 9.47
C ALA A 121 10.77 2.79 10.78
N VAL A 122 10.29 3.30 11.92
CA VAL A 122 10.80 2.92 13.24
C VAL A 122 10.52 1.46 13.54
N SER A 123 9.31 0.97 13.24
CA SER A 123 8.97 -0.45 13.41
C SER A 123 9.71 -1.39 12.46
N LEU A 124 10.27 -0.90 11.35
CA LEU A 124 11.15 -1.67 10.46
C LEU A 124 12.61 -1.68 10.93
N PHE A 125 13.02 -0.65 11.67
CA PHE A 125 14.37 -0.49 12.18
C PHE A 125 14.62 -1.25 13.50
N PHE A 126 13.55 -1.49 14.27
CA PHE A 126 13.54 -2.31 15.49
C PHE A 126 13.11 -3.75 15.19
#